data_AF-A0A7H8J355-F1
#
_entry.id   AF-A0A7H8J355-F1
#
_cell.length_a   1.000
_cell.length_b   1.000
_cell.length_c   1.000
_cell.angle_alpha   90.00
_cell.angle_beta   90.00
_cell.angle_gamma   90.00
#
_symmetry.space_group_name_H-M   'P 1'
#
loop_
_entity.id
_entity.type
_entity.pdbx_description
1 polymer ?
#
loop_
_entity_poly.entity_id
_entity_poly.type
_entity_poly.pdbx_seq_one_letter_code
_entity_poly.pdbx_strand_id
1 'polypeptide(L)'
;MTVTELTPGPARTWRIELPTGLTLMTSNERLHHLQRSDRTRALRQAARIAAQVARVPHLERAYVTCYLRAKDRRRRDPGNWYPSAKAALDGVVDAGVLTDDDATRVIGPDMRLGEVLKTGPQLVLVVTDLTQMAPDHLTLLDPLGAAA
;
A
#
# COMPACT_ATOMS: atom_id res chain seq x y z
N MET A 1 31.16 18.14 -21.96
CA MET A 1 29.86 17.51 -21.71
C MET A 1 29.90 16.98 -20.28
N THR A 2 29.50 17.79 -19.31
CA THR A 2 29.53 17.44 -17.89
C THR A 2 28.26 16.67 -17.55
N VAL A 3 28.37 15.36 -17.45
CA VAL A 3 27.34 14.52 -16.82
C VAL A 3 27.40 14.82 -15.33
N THR A 4 26.41 15.57 -14.85
CA THR A 4 26.23 15.77 -13.40
C THR A 4 25.46 14.55 -12.92
N GLU A 5 26.15 13.60 -12.27
CA GLU A 5 25.45 12.55 -11.53
C GLU A 5 24.65 13.23 -10.41
N LEU A 6 23.34 13.32 -10.59
CA LEU A 6 22.42 13.62 -9.51
C LEU A 6 22.45 12.43 -8.57
N THR A 7 23.11 12.57 -7.42
CA THR A 7 22.97 11.60 -6.32
C THR A 7 21.47 11.48 -5.99
N PRO A 8 20.86 10.29 -6.08
CA PRO A 8 19.46 10.13 -5.73
C PRO A 8 19.25 10.57 -4.28
N GLY A 9 18.30 11.48 -4.04
CA GLY A 9 17.90 11.86 -2.68
C GLY A 9 17.20 10.70 -1.95
N PRO A 10 16.90 10.81 -0.66
CA PRO A 10 16.07 9.82 0.01
C PRO A 10 14.70 9.74 -0.69
N ALA A 11 14.27 8.52 -1.02
CA ALA A 11 12.98 8.28 -1.66
C ALA A 11 11.86 8.93 -0.87
N ARG A 12 10.99 9.68 -1.55
CA ARG A 12 9.83 10.31 -0.90
C ARG A 12 8.83 9.25 -0.50
N THR A 13 8.24 9.42 0.68
CA THR A 13 7.28 8.49 1.26
C THR A 13 6.03 9.23 1.74
N TRP A 14 4.86 8.66 1.45
CA TRP A 14 3.56 9.15 1.89
C TRP A 14 2.84 8.11 2.74
N ARG A 15 2.03 8.59 3.68
CA ARG A 15 1.16 7.77 4.53
C ARG A 15 -0.29 8.01 4.16
N ILE A 16 -0.96 6.96 3.73
CA ILE A 16 -2.38 6.94 3.38
C ILE A 16 -3.11 6.19 4.49
N GLU A 17 -3.71 6.94 5.42
CA GLU A 17 -4.44 6.37 6.55
C GLU A 17 -5.92 6.25 6.21
N LEU A 18 -6.43 5.01 6.06
CA LEU A 18 -7.86 4.79 5.86
C LEU A 18 -8.64 5.12 7.14
N PRO A 19 -9.94 5.45 7.05
CA PRO A 19 -10.80 5.55 8.22
C PRO A 19 -10.76 4.30 9.10
N THR A 20 -10.82 4.49 10.41
CA THR A 20 -10.90 3.40 11.38
C THR A 20 -12.28 2.72 11.33
N GLY A 21 -12.33 1.43 11.64
CA GLY A 21 -13.59 0.71 11.79
C GLY A 21 -14.21 0.22 10.49
N LEU A 22 -13.50 0.34 9.36
CA LEU A 22 -13.90 -0.34 8.13
C LEU A 22 -13.94 -1.85 8.32
N THR A 23 -14.93 -2.49 7.70
CA THR A 23 -15.04 -3.95 7.72
C THR A 23 -13.98 -4.55 6.80
N LEU A 24 -12.89 -5.01 7.40
CA LEU A 24 -11.80 -5.65 6.67
C LEU A 24 -12.19 -7.07 6.23
N MET A 25 -11.67 -7.48 5.09
CA MET A 25 -11.70 -8.85 4.58
C MET A 25 -10.41 -9.60 4.93
N THR A 26 -10.55 -10.90 5.21
CA THR A 26 -9.41 -11.81 5.34
C THR A 26 -9.43 -12.92 4.29
N SER A 27 -8.26 -13.50 4.00
CA SER A 27 -8.10 -14.64 3.09
C SER A 27 -8.82 -15.90 3.56
N ASN A 28 -9.09 -16.01 4.87
CA ASN A 28 -9.76 -17.16 5.48
C ASN A 28 -11.29 -17.05 5.48
N GLU A 29 -11.85 -15.88 5.16
CA GLU A 29 -13.29 -15.68 5.13
C GLU A 29 -13.91 -16.24 3.84
N ARG A 30 -14.97 -17.04 3.99
CA ARG A 30 -15.82 -17.50 2.89
C ARG A 30 -17.05 -16.59 2.77
N LEU A 31 -16.84 -15.38 2.27
CA LEU A 31 -17.91 -14.40 2.08
C LEU A 31 -18.76 -14.72 0.85
N HIS A 32 -20.04 -14.38 0.94
CA HIS A 32 -20.89 -14.32 -0.25
C HIS A 32 -20.35 -13.24 -1.21
N HIS A 33 -20.38 -13.52 -2.51
CA HIS A 33 -19.82 -12.63 -3.55
C HIS A 33 -20.29 -11.16 -3.46
N LEU A 34 -21.57 -10.93 -3.14
CA LEU A 34 -22.11 -9.58 -2.92
C LEU A 34 -21.46 -8.88 -1.71
N GLN A 35 -21.35 -9.57 -0.57
CA GLN A 35 -20.71 -9.02 0.63
C GLN A 35 -19.23 -8.70 0.39
N ARG A 36 -18.54 -9.56 -0.38
CA ARG A 36 -17.16 -9.31 -0.80
C ARG A 36 -17.08 -8.05 -1.66
N SER A 37 -17.95 -7.92 -2.66
CA SER A 37 -18.00 -6.74 -3.54
C SER A 37 -18.24 -5.45 -2.75
N ASP A 38 -19.19 -5.46 -1.81
CA ASP A 38 -19.50 -4.30 -0.98
C ASP A 38 -18.32 -3.88 -0.09
N ARG A 39 -17.66 -4.84 0.57
CA ARG A 39 -16.47 -4.56 1.38
C ARG A 39 -15.30 -4.06 0.54
N THR A 40 -15.06 -4.66 -0.63
CA THR A 40 -14.04 -4.17 -1.58
C THR A 40 -14.33 -2.74 -2.00
N ARG A 41 -15.58 -2.42 -2.37
CA ARG A 41 -15.97 -1.07 -2.78
C ARG A 41 -15.73 -0.04 -1.67
N ALA A 42 -16.13 -0.36 -0.44
CA ALA A 42 -15.92 0.52 0.71
C ALA A 42 -14.44 0.80 0.97
N LEU A 43 -13.59 -0.24 0.90
CA LEU A 43 -12.14 -0.10 1.09
C LEU A 43 -11.49 0.70 -0.04
N ARG A 44 -11.85 0.42 -1.31
CA ARG A 44 -11.37 1.19 -2.48
C ARG A 44 -11.72 2.65 -2.39
N GLN A 45 -12.99 2.97 -2.09
CA GLN A 45 -13.45 4.34 -1.97
C GLN A 45 -12.73 5.08 -0.82
N ALA A 46 -12.58 4.43 0.33
CA ALA A 46 -11.89 5.01 1.47
C ALA A 46 -10.41 5.29 1.16
N ALA A 47 -9.71 4.35 0.52
CA ALA A 47 -8.31 4.53 0.14
C ALA A 47 -8.13 5.62 -0.91
N ARG A 48 -9.03 5.70 -1.91
CA ARG A 48 -9.03 6.76 -2.91
C ARG A 48 -9.09 8.15 -2.27
N ILE A 49 -10.06 8.35 -1.37
CA ILE A 49 -10.24 9.62 -0.67
C ILE A 49 -9.02 9.92 0.20
N ALA A 50 -8.53 8.93 0.96
CA ALA A 50 -7.37 9.11 1.82
C ALA A 50 -6.11 9.48 1.03
N ALA A 51 -5.89 8.90 -0.15
CA ALA A 51 -4.76 9.21 -1.02
C ALA A 51 -4.81 10.65 -1.54
N GLN A 52 -6.01 11.11 -1.95
CA GLN A 52 -6.25 12.49 -2.37
C GLN A 52 -6.01 13.49 -1.24
N VAL A 53 -6.49 13.18 -0.03
CA VAL A 53 -6.27 14.00 1.18
C VAL A 53 -4.78 14.07 1.53
N ALA A 54 -4.07 12.95 1.43
CA ALA A 54 -2.63 12.88 1.63
C ALA A 54 -1.82 13.57 0.52
N ARG A 55 -2.48 14.04 -0.55
CA ARG A 55 -1.88 14.72 -1.71
C ARG A 55 -0.71 13.93 -2.30
N VAL A 56 -0.87 12.63 -2.41
CA VAL A 56 0.14 11.78 -3.06
C VAL A 56 0.12 12.11 -4.55
N PRO A 57 1.27 12.48 -5.15
CA PRO A 57 1.34 12.77 -6.59
C PRO A 57 1.22 11.47 -7.40
N HIS A 58 1.12 11.61 -8.72
CA HIS A 58 1.33 10.47 -9.62
C HIS A 58 2.78 9.97 -9.51
N LEU A 59 2.93 8.65 -9.40
CA LEU A 59 4.19 7.94 -9.30
C LEU A 59 4.27 6.94 -10.46
N GLU A 60 5.45 6.82 -11.09
CA GLU A 60 5.68 5.80 -12.13
C GLU A 60 5.86 4.42 -11.52
N ARG A 61 6.56 4.35 -10.37
CA ARG A 61 6.84 3.10 -9.67
C ARG A 61 6.88 3.32 -8.16
N ALA A 62 6.29 2.42 -7.40
CA ALA A 62 6.20 2.54 -5.95
C ALA A 62 6.48 1.24 -5.20
N TYR A 63 7.07 1.37 -4.02
CA TYR A 63 7.06 0.32 -3.00
C TYR A 63 5.95 0.62 -2.01
N VAL A 64 5.10 -0.38 -1.76
CA VAL A 64 3.95 -0.24 -0.87
C VAL A 64 4.11 -1.19 0.32
N THR A 65 4.06 -0.62 1.52
CA THR A 65 3.89 -1.40 2.75
C THR A 65 2.51 -1.12 3.32
N CYS A 66 1.74 -2.17 3.64
CA CYS A 66 0.44 -2.04 4.27
C CYS A 66 0.51 -2.46 5.75
N TYR A 67 0.21 -1.52 6.64
CA TYR A 67 0.16 -1.75 8.08
C TYR A 67 -1.28 -2.02 8.53
N LEU A 68 -1.49 -3.17 9.18
CA LEU A 68 -2.71 -3.47 9.92
C LEU A 68 -2.57 -2.98 11.36
N ARG A 69 -3.30 -1.92 11.72
CA ARG A 69 -3.48 -1.50 13.12
C ARG A 69 -4.68 -2.24 13.69
N ALA A 70 -4.44 -3.11 14.67
CA ALA A 70 -5.47 -3.91 15.32
C ALA A 70 -5.79 -3.36 16.72
N LYS A 71 -6.95 -3.74 17.27
CA LYS A 71 -7.40 -3.29 18.60
C LYS A 71 -6.56 -3.78 19.79
N ASP A 72 -5.72 -4.79 19.57
CA ASP A 72 -4.92 -5.43 20.60
C ASP A 72 -3.67 -6.10 20.00
N ARG A 73 -2.76 -6.55 20.88
CA ARG A 73 -1.48 -7.18 20.51
C ARG A 73 -1.56 -8.70 20.31
N ARG A 74 -2.77 -9.28 20.17
CA ARG A 74 -2.88 -10.73 19.94
C ARG A 74 -2.11 -11.12 18.67
N ARG A 75 -1.46 -12.28 18.72
CA ARG A 75 -0.74 -12.85 17.58
C ARG A 75 -1.68 -12.99 16.39
N ARG A 76 -1.28 -12.42 15.26
CA ARG A 76 -1.97 -12.47 13.97
C ARG A 76 -0.93 -12.59 12.88
N ASP A 77 -1.26 -13.31 11.83
CA ASP A 77 -0.54 -13.20 10.57
C ASP A 77 -1.12 -12.01 9.79
N PRO A 78 -0.36 -10.93 9.55
CA PRO A 78 -0.86 -9.78 8.80
C PRO A 78 -1.19 -10.14 7.35
N GLY A 79 -0.55 -11.17 6.78
CA GLY A 79 -0.83 -11.67 5.43
C GLY A 79 -2.28 -12.12 5.23
N ASN A 80 -2.97 -12.54 6.31
CA ASN A 80 -4.39 -12.87 6.25
C ASN A 80 -5.27 -11.70 5.78
N TRP A 81 -4.83 -10.45 5.94
CA TRP A 81 -5.58 -9.27 5.52
C TRP A 81 -5.23 -8.77 4.12
N TYR A 82 -4.44 -9.52 3.35
CA TYR A 82 -4.05 -9.16 1.99
C TYR A 82 -5.24 -8.80 1.08
N PRO A 83 -6.41 -9.49 1.12
CA PRO A 83 -7.57 -9.06 0.33
C PRO A 83 -8.03 -7.63 0.62
N SER A 84 -7.89 -7.17 1.87
CA SER A 84 -8.18 -5.78 2.24
C SER A 84 -7.10 -4.82 1.76
N ALA A 85 -5.83 -5.22 1.87
CA ALA A 85 -4.70 -4.42 1.39
C ALA A 85 -4.73 -4.22 -0.13
N LYS A 86 -5.08 -5.27 -0.89
CA LYS A 86 -5.28 -5.19 -2.34
C LYS A 86 -6.41 -4.23 -2.69
N ALA A 87 -7.56 -4.34 -2.02
CA ALA A 87 -8.66 -3.40 -2.23
C ALA A 87 -8.27 -1.95 -1.88
N ALA A 88 -7.45 -1.73 -0.84
CA ALA A 88 -6.95 -0.40 -0.54
C ALA A 88 -5.96 0.11 -1.61
N LEU A 89 -5.04 -0.73 -2.08
CA LEU A 89 -4.10 -0.39 -3.16
C LEU A 89 -4.83 -0.07 -4.47
N ASP A 90 -5.85 -0.84 -4.83
CA ASP A 90 -6.67 -0.52 -5.99
C ASP A 90 -7.33 0.86 -5.85
N GLY A 91 -7.75 1.24 -4.64
CA GLY A 91 -8.29 2.58 -4.37
C GLY A 91 -7.24 3.69 -4.52
N VAL A 92 -5.98 3.39 -4.22
CA VAL A 92 -4.85 4.31 -4.46
C VAL A 92 -4.61 4.47 -5.97
N VAL A 93 -4.74 3.40 -6.77
CA VAL A 93 -4.76 3.49 -8.25
C VAL A 93 -5.95 4.31 -8.72
N ASP A 94 -7.16 4.08 -8.18
CA ASP A 94 -8.36 4.87 -8.51
C ASP A 94 -8.21 6.37 -8.19
N ALA A 95 -7.27 6.74 -7.32
CA ALA A 95 -6.92 8.14 -7.02
C ALA A 95 -5.94 8.77 -8.03
N GLY A 96 -5.37 7.99 -8.94
CA GLY A 96 -4.38 8.44 -9.92
C GLY A 96 -2.95 8.47 -9.39
N VAL A 97 -2.67 7.84 -8.24
CA VAL A 97 -1.31 7.77 -7.66
C VAL A 97 -0.40 6.88 -8.48
N LEU A 98 -0.93 5.80 -9.06
CA LEU A 98 -0.25 4.89 -9.97
C LEU A 98 -1.16 4.67 -11.17
N THR A 99 -0.58 4.32 -12.32
CA THR A 99 -1.38 3.95 -13.51
C THR A 99 -2.08 2.60 -13.33
N ASP A 100 -1.41 1.64 -12.70
CA ASP A 100 -1.92 0.30 -12.35
C ASP A 100 -1.13 -0.24 -11.16
N ASP A 101 -1.59 -1.32 -10.52
CA ASP A 101 -0.91 -1.98 -9.40
C ASP A 101 -0.21 -3.30 -9.73
N ASP A 102 0.07 -3.51 -11.02
CA ASP A 102 0.86 -4.65 -11.48
C ASP A 102 2.32 -4.61 -10.99
N ALA A 103 3.01 -5.74 -11.18
CA ALA A 103 4.39 -5.93 -10.72
C ALA A 103 5.43 -5.03 -11.41
N THR A 104 5.12 -4.43 -12.57
CA THR A 104 6.03 -3.47 -13.23
C THR A 104 6.03 -2.12 -12.51
N ARG A 105 4.90 -1.76 -11.91
CA ARG A 105 4.64 -0.47 -11.24
C ARG A 105 4.73 -0.55 -9.72
N VAL A 106 4.42 -1.70 -9.13
CA VAL A 106 4.34 -1.86 -7.67
C VAL A 106 5.18 -3.04 -7.19
N ILE A 107 6.01 -2.76 -6.18
CA ILE A 107 6.58 -3.78 -5.30
C ILE A 107 5.74 -3.82 -4.01
N GLY A 108 5.26 -5.01 -3.63
CA GLY A 108 4.35 -5.22 -2.49
C GLY A 108 2.89 -5.50 -2.94
N PRO A 109 1.85 -5.14 -2.16
CA PRO A 109 1.91 -4.50 -0.85
C PRO A 109 2.37 -5.46 0.26
N ASP A 110 3.47 -5.10 0.94
CA ASP A 110 4.01 -5.91 2.02
C ASP A 110 3.22 -5.71 3.31
N MET A 111 2.69 -6.79 3.87
CA MET A 111 1.85 -6.74 5.06
C MET A 111 2.68 -6.66 6.35
N ARG A 112 2.38 -5.69 7.22
CA ARG A 112 3.00 -5.52 8.53
C ARG A 112 1.95 -5.24 9.61
N LEU A 113 2.28 -5.53 10.86
CA LEU A 113 1.47 -5.07 12.00
C LEU A 113 1.87 -3.65 12.38
N GLY A 114 0.88 -2.78 12.56
CA GLY A 114 1.06 -1.42 13.04
C GLY A 114 0.87 -1.30 14.56
N GLU A 115 0.86 -0.07 15.04
CA GLU A 115 0.49 0.25 16.43
C GLU A 115 -0.93 -0.19 16.77
N VAL A 116 -1.18 -0.40 18.07
CA VAL A 116 -2.51 -0.78 18.56
C VAL A 116 -3.44 0.42 18.50
N LEU A 117 -4.62 0.24 17.91
CA LEU A 117 -5.61 1.30 17.79
C LEU A 117 -6.97 0.86 18.34
N LYS A 118 -7.40 1.49 19.43
CA LYS A 118 -8.62 1.07 20.17
C LYS A 118 -9.92 1.42 19.45
N THR A 119 -9.91 2.39 18.54
CA THR A 119 -11.09 2.90 17.83
C THR A 119 -11.60 1.96 16.73
N GLY A 120 -10.83 0.92 16.40
CA GLY A 120 -11.20 -0.09 15.40
C GLY A 120 -9.99 -0.50 14.55
N PRO A 121 -10.14 -1.55 13.73
CA PRO A 121 -9.11 -1.90 12.77
C PRO A 121 -8.89 -0.76 11.77
N GLN A 122 -7.64 -0.57 11.36
CA GLN A 122 -7.27 0.43 10.36
C GLN A 122 -6.18 -0.14 9.46
N LEU A 123 -6.27 0.16 8.16
CA LEU A 123 -5.16 -0.03 7.24
C LEU A 123 -4.46 1.30 6.99
N VAL A 124 -3.14 1.25 7.00
CA VAL A 124 -2.28 2.38 6.62
C VAL A 124 -1.32 1.94 5.55
N LEU A 125 -1.44 2.54 4.37
CA LEU A 125 -0.52 2.29 3.27
C LEU A 125 0.62 3.31 3.35
N VAL A 126 1.84 2.81 3.37
CA VAL A 126 3.06 3.61 3.23
C VAL A 126 3.54 3.41 1.81
N VAL A 127 3.48 4.47 1.00
CA VAL A 127 3.82 4.46 -0.42
C VAL A 127 5.13 5.20 -0.59
N THR A 128 6.14 4.56 -1.18
CA THR A 128 7.47 5.14 -1.40
C THR A 128 7.76 5.21 -2.89
N ASP A 129 8.15 6.38 -3.38
CA ASP A 129 8.52 6.60 -4.78
C ASP A 129 9.86 5.94 -5.08
N LEU A 130 9.85 4.94 -5.96
CA LEU A 130 11.04 4.18 -6.33
C LEU A 130 11.88 4.87 -7.40
N THR A 131 11.34 5.86 -8.11
CA THR A 131 12.08 6.59 -9.16
C THR A 131 13.20 7.47 -8.58
N GLN A 132 13.09 7.80 -7.30
CA GLN A 132 14.09 8.58 -6.56
C GLN A 132 15.06 7.71 -5.77
N MET A 133 14.92 6.39 -5.83
CA MET A 133 15.74 5.46 -5.07
C MET A 133 16.96 5.03 -5.88
N ALA A 134 18.13 4.98 -5.24
CA ALA A 134 19.35 4.48 -5.88
C ALA A 134 19.19 3.00 -6.30
N PRO A 135 19.76 2.57 -7.44
CA PRO A 135 19.62 1.18 -7.92
C PRO A 135 19.99 0.11 -6.89
N ASP A 136 21.06 0.32 -6.12
CA ASP A 136 21.48 -0.63 -5.08
C ASP A 136 20.41 -0.84 -3.99
N HIS A 137 19.67 0.20 -3.65
CA HIS A 137 18.56 0.10 -2.69
C HIS A 137 17.33 -0.58 -3.31
N LEU A 138 17.09 -0.42 -4.61
CA LEU A 138 16.03 -1.13 -5.32
C LEU A 138 16.29 -2.64 -5.34
N THR A 139 17.54 -3.06 -5.54
CA THR A 139 17.94 -4.47 -5.51
C THR A 139 17.68 -5.13 -4.15
N LEU A 140 17.69 -4.37 -3.04
CA LEU A 140 17.32 -4.90 -1.72
C LEU A 140 15.82 -5.19 -1.59
N LEU A 141 14.98 -4.47 -2.33
CA LEU A 141 13.52 -4.65 -2.34
C LEU A 141 13.07 -5.67 -3.40
N ASP A 142 13.77 -5.73 -4.53
CA ASP A 142 13.45 -6.57 -5.68
C ASP A 142 14.73 -7.10 -6.35
N PRO A 143 15.39 -8.09 -5.72
CA PRO A 143 16.70 -8.59 -6.17
C PRO A 143 16.64 -9.32 -7.52
N LEU A 144 15.46 -9.80 -7.94
CA LEU A 144 15.29 -10.50 -9.21
C LEU A 144 14.79 -9.56 -10.31
N GLY A 145 14.12 -8.46 -9.99
CA GLY A 145 13.66 -7.47 -10.96
C GLY A 145 14.71 -6.45 -11.37
N ALA A 146 15.78 -6.25 -10.59
CA ALA A 146 16.89 -5.35 -10.93
C ALA A 146 17.85 -5.89 -12.01
N ALA A 147 17.69 -7.15 -12.43
CA ALA A 147 18.58 -7.85 -13.36
C ALA A 147 18.12 -7.82 -14.84
N ALA A 148 17.14 -6.97 -15.19
CA ALA A 148 16.56 -6.88 -16.52
C ALA A 148 16.82 -5.53 -17.20
#